data_AF-A0A2H6MWE5-F1
#
_entry.id   AF-A0A2H6MWE5-F1
#
_cell.length_a   1.000
_cell.length_b   1.000
_cell.length_c   1.000
_cell.angle_alpha   90.00
_cell.angle_beta   90.00
_cell.angle_gamma   90.00
#
_symmetry.space_group_name_H-M   'P 1'
#
loop_
_entity.id
_entity.type
_entity.pdbx_description
1 polymer ?
#
loop_
_entity_poly.entity_id
_entity_poly.type
_entity_poly.pdbx_seq_one_letter_code
_entity_poly.pdbx_strand_id
1 'polypeptide(L)'
;DNIVSRLEETNNTLTKDVAFLTKENSDLNGNIKKLEEEYILKKEEEFNIIRTQYEKNLNNERTLKTQAVNKLAEIMNRKDFKLDRKKVNMQDFKKKEKENRKLQLELNQEKEKFNQMVIKYQKELNEMQAQLVEESTYRNELQMQLDSKESDIEQLRSKILDLQQGMDSTSVASLQADETDGSVTESRIEGWLSIPNKGNIKRYGWKKQYVVVSSRKILFYNDEQDKEQSNPCMVLDIDKLFHVRPVTQGDVYRAETEEIPKIFQILYANEGECRKDLEVESVQPAEKTNFLHHKGHEFVPTLYHFPANCEACAKPLWHVFKPPLQWNVGDAMLNATKITWIKKKN
;
A
#
# COMPACT_ATOMS: atom_id res chain seq x y z
N ASP A 1 63.51 5.36 -17.65
CA ASP A 1 62.86 4.71 -18.81
C ASP A 1 61.55 4.00 -18.45
N ASN A 2 61.52 3.03 -17.53
CA ASN A 2 60.28 2.28 -17.19
C ASN A 2 59.13 3.15 -16.62
N ILE A 3 59.44 4.15 -15.77
CA ILE A 3 58.43 5.06 -15.20
C ILE A 3 57.82 5.97 -16.29
N VAL A 4 58.63 6.42 -17.25
CA VAL A 4 58.18 7.26 -18.36
C VAL A 4 57.25 6.47 -19.29
N SER A 5 57.60 5.23 -19.62
CA SER A 5 56.74 4.32 -20.41
C SER A 5 55.38 4.08 -19.74
N ARG A 6 55.36 3.83 -18.42
CA ARG A 6 54.10 3.66 -17.67
C ARG A 6 53.26 4.93 -17.67
N LEU A 7 53.88 6.11 -17.53
CA LEU A 7 53.17 7.38 -17.60
C LEU A 7 52.59 7.63 -19.00
N GLU A 8 53.33 7.30 -20.06
CA GLU A 8 52.85 7.39 -21.45
C GLU A 8 51.68 6.44 -21.71
N GLU A 9 51.73 5.20 -21.22
CA GLU A 9 50.61 4.25 -21.30
C GLU A 9 49.37 4.75 -20.56
N THR A 10 49.53 5.28 -19.34
CA THR A 10 48.42 5.86 -18.59
C THR A 10 47.83 7.09 -19.27
N ASN A 11 48.67 7.96 -19.83
CA ASN A 11 48.21 9.16 -20.55
C ASN A 11 47.46 8.78 -21.83
N ASN A 12 47.92 7.77 -22.55
CA ASN A 12 47.24 7.23 -23.73
C ASN A 12 45.87 6.62 -23.37
N THR A 13 45.78 5.95 -22.22
CA THR A 13 44.54 5.36 -21.72
C THR A 13 43.55 6.46 -21.32
N LEU A 14 43.99 7.43 -20.52
CA LEU A 14 43.18 8.58 -20.12
C LEU A 14 42.67 9.38 -21.32
N THR A 15 43.49 9.55 -22.36
CA THR A 15 43.07 10.24 -23.59
C THR A 15 41.95 9.48 -24.31
N LYS A 16 42.03 8.14 -24.36
CA LYS A 16 40.96 7.30 -24.93
C LYS A 16 39.69 7.38 -24.09
N ASP A 17 39.81 7.34 -22.77
CA ASP A 17 38.66 7.42 -21.85
C ASP A 17 37.98 8.79 -21.94
N VAL A 18 38.74 9.87 -22.02
CA VAL A 18 38.19 11.23 -22.23
C VAL A 18 37.47 11.33 -23.58
N ALA A 19 38.04 10.78 -24.65
CA ALA A 19 37.39 10.76 -25.96
C ALA A 19 36.08 9.94 -25.95
N PHE A 20 36.09 8.80 -25.25
CA PHE A 20 34.91 7.94 -25.08
C PHE A 20 33.82 8.68 -24.30
N LEU A 21 34.14 9.23 -23.12
CA LEU A 21 33.21 9.99 -22.30
C LEU A 21 32.66 11.22 -23.02
N THR A 22 33.48 11.90 -23.82
CA THR A 22 33.04 13.05 -24.62
C THR A 22 32.00 12.64 -25.67
N LYS A 23 32.22 11.49 -26.33
CA LYS A 23 31.27 10.92 -27.28
C LYS A 23 29.97 10.50 -26.60
N GLU A 24 30.07 9.76 -25.50
CA GLU A 24 28.92 9.32 -24.72
C GLU A 24 28.09 10.50 -24.20
N ASN A 25 28.75 11.56 -23.72
CA ASN A 25 28.07 12.77 -23.27
C ASN A 25 27.36 13.51 -24.43
N SER A 26 27.97 13.54 -25.62
CA SER A 26 27.31 14.07 -26.82
C SER A 26 26.07 13.24 -27.21
N ASP A 27 26.17 11.92 -27.16
CA ASP A 27 25.08 11.00 -27.50
C ASP A 27 23.94 11.11 -26.47
N LEU A 28 24.26 11.17 -25.17
CA LEU A 28 23.30 11.39 -24.10
C LEU A 28 22.57 12.74 -24.25
N ASN A 29 23.31 13.82 -24.54
CA ASN A 29 22.72 15.13 -24.77
C ASN A 29 21.79 15.15 -26.01
N GLY A 30 22.14 14.39 -27.05
CA GLY A 30 21.27 14.19 -28.22
C GLY A 30 19.98 13.43 -27.88
N ASN A 31 20.07 12.40 -27.04
CA ASN A 31 18.90 11.63 -26.61
C ASN A 31 17.98 12.44 -25.70
N ILE A 32 18.53 13.26 -24.79
CA ILE A 32 17.76 14.16 -23.93
C ILE A 32 16.91 15.11 -24.79
N LYS A 33 17.51 15.74 -25.82
CA LYS A 33 16.77 16.65 -26.71
C LYS A 33 15.62 15.98 -27.45
N LYS A 34 15.82 14.76 -27.94
CA LYS A 34 14.76 14.00 -28.62
C LYS A 34 13.60 13.68 -27.68
N LEU A 35 13.90 13.27 -26.45
CA LEU A 35 12.89 13.00 -25.43
C LEU A 35 12.12 14.27 -25.03
N GLU A 36 12.79 15.42 -24.96
CA GLU A 36 12.13 16.72 -24.73
C GLU A 36 11.18 17.09 -25.87
N GLU A 37 11.59 16.92 -27.13
CA GLU A 37 10.76 17.18 -28.31
C GLU A 37 9.53 16.25 -28.36
N GLU A 38 9.71 14.95 -28.12
CA GLU A 38 8.61 13.98 -28.05
C GLU A 38 7.63 14.31 -26.91
N TYR A 39 8.14 14.74 -25.75
CA TYR A 39 7.32 15.16 -24.62
C TYR A 39 6.47 16.39 -24.96
N ILE A 40 7.04 17.38 -25.66
CA ILE A 40 6.32 18.58 -26.09
C ILE A 40 5.19 18.22 -27.07
N LEU A 41 5.47 17.39 -28.07
CA LEU A 41 4.47 16.96 -29.06
C LEU A 41 3.32 16.20 -28.40
N LYS A 42 3.62 15.29 -27.48
CA LYS A 42 2.59 14.54 -26.75
C LYS A 42 1.70 15.46 -25.90
N LYS A 43 2.30 16.44 -25.23
CA LYS A 43 1.56 17.43 -24.44
C LYS A 43 0.66 18.31 -25.33
N GLU A 44 1.12 18.66 -26.52
CA GLU A 44 0.33 19.42 -27.50
C GLU A 44 -0.84 18.59 -28.05
N GLU A 45 -0.63 17.30 -28.31
CA GLU A 45 -1.69 16.38 -28.73
C GLU A 45 -2.77 16.21 -27.65
N GLU A 46 -2.37 15.99 -26.39
CA GLU A 46 -3.28 15.94 -25.25
C GLU A 46 -4.09 17.24 -25.10
N PHE A 47 -3.44 18.39 -25.24
CA PHE A 47 -4.11 19.69 -25.19
C PHE A 47 -5.13 19.87 -26.34
N ASN A 48 -4.78 19.41 -27.54
CA ASN A 48 -5.66 19.45 -28.70
C ASN A 48 -6.91 18.57 -28.54
N ILE A 49 -6.76 17.37 -27.96
CA ILE A 49 -7.88 16.48 -27.65
C ILE A 49 -8.83 17.14 -26.65
N ILE A 50 -8.27 17.70 -25.56
CA ILE A 50 -9.05 18.39 -24.52
C ILE A 50 -9.80 19.59 -25.11
N ARG A 51 -9.12 20.42 -25.91
CA ARG A 51 -9.72 21.58 -26.59
C ARG A 51 -10.90 21.16 -27.48
N THR A 52 -10.70 20.16 -28.33
CA THR A 52 -11.73 19.65 -29.24
C THR A 52 -12.95 19.11 -28.48
N GLN A 53 -12.73 18.43 -27.35
CA GLN A 53 -13.80 17.93 -26.49
C GLN A 53 -14.60 19.07 -25.85
N TYR A 54 -13.94 20.11 -25.33
CA TYR A 54 -14.61 21.27 -24.76
C TYR A 54 -15.40 22.07 -25.80
N GLU A 55 -14.85 22.24 -27.00
CA GLU A 55 -15.56 22.89 -28.11
C GLU A 55 -16.83 22.13 -28.51
N LYS A 56 -16.77 20.79 -28.57
CA LYS A 56 -17.94 19.95 -28.83
C LYS A 56 -19.00 20.07 -27.74
N ASN A 57 -18.59 20.04 -26.47
CA ASN A 57 -19.49 20.21 -25.34
C ASN A 57 -20.17 21.59 -25.36
N LEU A 58 -19.40 22.65 -25.61
CA LEU A 58 -19.91 24.01 -25.71
C LEU A 58 -20.92 24.14 -26.86
N ASN A 59 -20.66 23.51 -28.00
CA ASN A 59 -21.57 23.54 -29.13
C ASN A 59 -22.89 22.79 -28.85
N ASN A 60 -22.82 21.65 -28.14
CA ASN A 60 -24.00 20.92 -27.69
C ASN A 60 -24.87 21.78 -26.75
N GLU A 61 -24.27 22.38 -25.73
CA GLU A 61 -24.96 23.29 -24.80
C GLU A 61 -25.59 24.49 -25.52
N ARG A 62 -24.85 25.10 -26.45
CA ARG A 62 -25.36 26.21 -27.27
C ARG A 62 -26.57 25.77 -28.11
N THR A 63 -26.54 24.56 -28.67
CA THR A 63 -27.64 24.01 -29.47
C THR A 63 -28.87 23.75 -28.62
N LEU A 64 -28.72 23.08 -27.47
CA LEU A 64 -29.82 22.81 -26.54
C LEU A 64 -30.45 24.10 -26.02
N LYS A 65 -29.62 25.08 -25.63
CA LYS A 65 -30.09 26.40 -25.22
C LYS A 65 -30.87 27.09 -26.33
N THR A 66 -30.37 27.05 -27.56
CA THR A 66 -31.06 27.64 -28.72
C THR A 66 -32.41 26.96 -28.98
N GLN A 67 -32.47 25.63 -28.89
CA GLN A 67 -33.73 24.88 -29.04
C GLN A 67 -34.74 25.23 -27.94
N ALA A 68 -34.30 25.31 -26.67
CA ALA A 68 -35.16 25.68 -25.55
C ALA A 68 -35.70 27.11 -25.70
N VAL A 69 -34.84 28.06 -26.06
CA VAL A 69 -35.24 29.47 -26.31
C VAL A 69 -36.21 29.55 -27.48
N ASN A 70 -35.94 28.87 -28.59
CA ASN A 70 -36.84 28.84 -29.74
C ASN A 70 -38.19 28.21 -29.38
N LYS A 71 -38.19 27.15 -28.55
CA LYS A 71 -39.44 26.52 -28.11
C LYS A 71 -40.24 27.41 -27.18
N LEU A 72 -39.58 28.12 -26.27
CA LEU A 72 -40.22 29.12 -25.42
C LEU A 72 -40.78 30.29 -26.24
N ALA A 73 -40.02 30.78 -27.23
CA ALA A 73 -40.50 31.81 -28.15
C ALA A 73 -41.71 31.32 -28.95
N GLU A 74 -41.73 30.06 -29.38
CA GLU A 74 -42.89 29.44 -30.02
C GLU A 74 -44.10 29.40 -29.09
N ILE A 75 -43.95 28.93 -27.85
CA ILE A 75 -45.04 28.85 -26.86
C ILE A 75 -45.56 30.25 -26.49
N MET A 76 -44.68 31.22 -26.31
CA MET A 76 -45.03 32.61 -26.03
C MET A 76 -45.79 33.27 -27.18
N ASN A 77 -45.43 32.94 -28.43
CA ASN A 77 -46.07 33.50 -29.63
C ASN A 77 -47.30 32.70 -30.11
N ARG A 78 -47.53 31.49 -29.59
CA ARG A 78 -48.78 30.76 -29.78
C ARG A 78 -49.91 31.50 -29.06
N LYS A 79 -50.77 32.18 -29.83
CA LYS A 79 -52.00 32.85 -29.36
C LYS A 79 -53.12 31.86 -28.95
N ASP A 80 -52.79 30.62 -28.64
CA ASP A 80 -53.75 29.52 -28.41
C ASP A 80 -54.47 29.61 -27.04
N PHE A 81 -54.05 30.50 -26.13
CA PHE A 81 -54.72 30.67 -24.84
C PHE A 81 -56.07 31.41 -24.89
N LYS A 82 -56.48 31.96 -26.04
CA LYS A 82 -57.75 32.70 -26.16
C LYS A 82 -58.81 32.07 -27.07
N LEU A 83 -58.54 30.95 -27.73
CA LEU A 83 -59.50 30.33 -28.67
C LEU A 83 -59.52 28.81 -28.54
N ASP A 84 -60.15 28.30 -27.48
CA ASP A 84 -61.25 27.34 -27.61
C ASP A 84 -61.70 26.83 -26.23
N ARG A 85 -62.84 27.36 -25.76
CA ARG A 85 -63.73 26.62 -24.86
C ARG A 85 -64.56 25.60 -25.65
N LYS A 86 -64.01 25.00 -26.71
CA LYS A 86 -64.61 23.80 -27.32
C LYS A 86 -64.18 22.60 -26.51
N LYS A 87 -65.15 22.09 -25.73
CA LYS A 87 -65.17 20.80 -25.03
C LYS A 87 -63.92 19.94 -25.29
N VAL A 88 -62.92 20.07 -24.43
CA VAL A 88 -62.06 18.91 -24.14
C VAL A 88 -63.02 17.80 -23.72
N ASN A 89 -63.02 16.69 -24.46
CA ASN A 89 -63.95 15.59 -24.24
C ASN A 89 -63.83 15.11 -22.78
N MET A 90 -64.79 15.49 -21.92
CA MET A 90 -64.78 15.24 -20.47
C MET A 90 -64.63 13.75 -20.15
N GLN A 91 -65.09 12.86 -21.05
CA GLN A 91 -64.88 11.42 -20.95
C GLN A 91 -63.43 11.00 -21.20
N ASP A 92 -62.75 11.59 -22.19
CA ASP A 92 -61.34 11.31 -22.47
C ASP A 92 -60.43 11.84 -21.35
N PHE A 93 -60.78 12.98 -20.76
CA PHE A 93 -60.08 13.49 -19.58
C PHE A 93 -60.17 12.51 -18.41
N LYS A 94 -61.38 12.01 -18.09
CA LYS A 94 -61.59 11.00 -17.05
C LYS A 94 -60.87 9.67 -17.34
N LYS A 95 -60.78 9.28 -18.61
CA LYS A 95 -60.04 8.08 -19.02
C LYS A 95 -58.52 8.25 -18.84
N LYS A 96 -57.98 9.38 -19.29
CA LYS A 96 -56.57 9.74 -19.08
C LYS A 96 -56.21 9.93 -17.61
N GLU A 97 -57.13 10.44 -16.80
CA GLU A 97 -56.92 10.59 -15.36
C GLU A 97 -56.78 9.22 -14.66
N LYS A 98 -57.62 8.24 -15.03
CA LYS A 98 -57.50 6.86 -14.52
C LYS A 98 -56.21 6.19 -14.97
N GLU A 99 -55.85 6.36 -16.23
CA GLU A 99 -54.60 5.83 -16.79
C GLU A 99 -53.37 6.46 -16.12
N ASN A 100 -53.40 7.77 -15.85
CA ASN A 100 -52.33 8.46 -15.12
C ASN A 100 -52.20 7.93 -13.68
N ARG A 101 -53.32 7.75 -12.96
CA ARG A 101 -53.29 7.12 -11.64
C ARG A 101 -52.72 5.70 -11.68
N LYS A 102 -53.07 4.92 -12.71
CA LYS A 102 -52.52 3.57 -12.92
C LYS A 102 -51.01 3.61 -13.16
N LEU A 103 -50.55 4.47 -14.07
CA LEU A 103 -49.12 4.64 -14.38
C LEU A 103 -48.33 5.16 -13.18
N GLN A 104 -48.90 6.03 -12.34
CA GLN A 104 -48.26 6.46 -11.09
C GLN A 104 -48.09 5.30 -10.10
N LEU A 105 -49.08 4.42 -10.00
CA LEU A 105 -48.99 3.23 -9.15
C LEU A 105 -47.93 2.26 -9.68
N GLU A 106 -47.91 1.99 -10.98
CA GLU A 106 -46.91 1.15 -11.64
C GLU A 106 -45.49 1.74 -11.46
N LEU A 107 -45.33 3.06 -11.63
CA LEU A 107 -44.06 3.74 -11.38
C LEU A 107 -43.60 3.61 -9.93
N ASN A 108 -44.49 3.77 -8.96
CA ASN A 108 -44.14 3.62 -7.55
C ASN A 108 -43.78 2.17 -7.20
N GLN A 109 -44.50 1.18 -7.74
CA GLN A 109 -44.16 -0.22 -7.58
C GLN A 109 -42.78 -0.54 -8.16
N GLU A 110 -42.46 -0.01 -9.34
CA GLU A 110 -41.18 -0.26 -9.98
C GLU A 110 -40.02 0.42 -9.23
N LYS A 111 -40.24 1.63 -8.69
CA LYS A 111 -39.29 2.29 -7.78
C LYS A 111 -39.02 1.47 -6.53
N GLU A 112 -40.08 0.90 -5.92
CA GLU A 112 -39.96 0.08 -4.73
C GLU A 112 -39.17 -1.21 -5.01
N LYS A 113 -39.46 -1.90 -6.13
CA LYS A 113 -38.68 -3.07 -6.57
C LYS A 113 -37.22 -2.73 -6.82
N PHE A 114 -36.95 -1.63 -7.50
CA PHE A 114 -35.58 -1.18 -7.76
C PHE A 114 -34.85 -0.87 -6.44
N ASN A 115 -35.51 -0.19 -5.51
CA ASN A 115 -34.94 0.11 -4.20
C ASN A 115 -34.62 -1.18 -3.41
N GLN A 116 -35.53 -2.16 -3.41
CA GLN A 116 -35.29 -3.47 -2.80
C GLN A 116 -34.10 -4.21 -3.44
N MET A 117 -33.99 -4.15 -4.78
CA MET A 117 -32.87 -4.72 -5.52
C MET A 117 -31.54 -4.04 -5.16
N VAL A 118 -31.52 -2.70 -5.06
CA VAL A 118 -30.34 -1.94 -4.64
C VAL A 118 -29.91 -2.33 -3.22
N ILE A 119 -30.84 -2.40 -2.27
CA ILE A 119 -30.55 -2.81 -0.88
C ILE A 119 -29.99 -4.24 -0.85
N LYS A 120 -30.60 -5.15 -1.61
CA LYS A 120 -30.15 -6.55 -1.72
C LYS A 120 -28.70 -6.62 -2.24
N TYR A 121 -28.41 -5.98 -3.36
CA TYR A 121 -27.05 -6.01 -3.94
C TYR A 121 -26.03 -5.28 -3.05
N GLN A 122 -26.43 -4.20 -2.37
CA GLN A 122 -25.55 -3.53 -1.41
C GLN A 122 -25.21 -4.44 -0.22
N LYS A 123 -26.18 -5.23 0.25
CA LYS A 123 -25.97 -6.22 1.31
C LYS A 123 -25.07 -7.36 0.84
N GLU A 124 -25.33 -7.93 -0.33
CA GLU A 124 -24.49 -8.98 -0.91
C GLU A 124 -23.04 -8.50 -1.12
N LEU A 125 -22.84 -7.27 -1.59
CA LEU A 125 -21.51 -6.68 -1.73
C LEU A 125 -20.78 -6.57 -0.39
N ASN A 126 -21.48 -6.14 0.67
CA ASN A 126 -20.89 -6.07 2.01
C ASN A 126 -20.55 -7.46 2.57
N GLU A 127 -21.41 -8.46 2.33
CA GLU A 127 -21.16 -9.85 2.74
C GLU A 127 -19.96 -10.44 1.99
N MET A 128 -19.87 -10.24 0.67
CA MET A 128 -18.72 -10.67 -0.12
C MET A 128 -17.42 -9.98 0.32
N GLN A 129 -17.48 -8.69 0.66
CA GLN A 129 -16.33 -7.96 1.19
C GLN A 129 -15.88 -8.50 2.55
N ALA A 130 -16.82 -8.86 3.42
CA ALA A 130 -16.52 -9.47 4.72
C ALA A 130 -15.87 -10.85 4.55
N GLN A 131 -16.41 -11.69 3.66
CA GLN A 131 -15.84 -12.99 3.33
C GLN A 131 -14.43 -12.88 2.75
N LEU A 132 -14.18 -11.90 1.88
CA LEU A 132 -12.84 -11.67 1.32
C LEU A 132 -11.82 -11.33 2.41
N VAL A 133 -12.20 -10.53 3.41
CA VAL A 133 -11.33 -10.19 4.54
C VAL A 133 -11.06 -11.43 5.40
N GLU A 134 -12.09 -12.21 5.73
CA GLU A 134 -11.97 -13.45 6.50
C GLU A 134 -11.03 -14.45 5.79
N GLU A 135 -11.24 -14.72 4.50
CA GLU A 135 -10.38 -15.58 3.68
C GLU A 135 -8.95 -15.04 3.58
N SER A 136 -8.78 -13.72 3.45
CA SER A 136 -7.44 -13.10 3.45
C SER A 136 -6.71 -13.32 4.78
N THR A 137 -7.41 -13.17 5.91
CA THR A 137 -6.84 -13.44 7.24
C THR A 137 -6.52 -14.91 7.42
N TYR A 138 -7.41 -15.81 7.00
CA TYR A 138 -7.21 -17.25 7.10
C TYR A 138 -6.04 -17.73 6.24
N ARG A 139 -5.94 -17.26 4.99
CA ARG A 139 -4.79 -17.53 4.10
C ARG A 139 -3.48 -17.05 4.72
N ASN A 140 -3.47 -15.89 5.37
CA ASN A 140 -2.29 -15.35 6.04
C ASN A 140 -1.86 -16.24 7.22
N GLU A 141 -2.80 -16.68 8.05
CA GLU A 141 -2.54 -17.61 9.15
C GLU A 141 -1.98 -18.95 8.65
N LEU A 142 -2.56 -19.52 7.60
CA LEU A 142 -2.06 -20.75 6.99
C LEU A 142 -0.65 -20.59 6.44
N GLN A 143 -0.33 -19.47 5.80
CA GLN A 143 1.03 -19.19 5.32
C GLN A 143 2.03 -19.15 6.48
N MET A 144 1.68 -18.48 7.58
CA MET A 144 2.52 -18.42 8.78
C MET A 144 2.74 -19.80 9.42
N GLN A 145 1.70 -20.65 9.44
CA GLN A 145 1.82 -22.03 9.91
C GLN A 145 2.71 -22.86 8.99
N LEU A 146 2.59 -22.70 7.67
CA LEU A 146 3.46 -23.36 6.69
C LEU A 146 4.93 -22.97 6.90
N ASP A 147 5.22 -21.69 7.08
CA ASP A 147 6.59 -21.21 7.32
C ASP A 147 7.17 -21.82 8.61
N SER A 148 6.36 -21.93 9.67
CA SER A 148 6.75 -22.60 10.91
C SER A 148 7.04 -24.10 10.68
N LYS A 149 6.16 -24.81 9.98
CA LYS A 149 6.34 -26.25 9.70
C LYS A 149 7.52 -26.50 8.77
N GLU A 150 7.79 -25.59 7.84
CA GLU A 150 8.96 -25.68 6.97
C GLU A 150 10.27 -25.56 7.77
N SER A 151 10.32 -24.65 8.75
CA SER A 151 11.45 -24.58 9.69
C SER A 151 11.62 -25.86 10.51
N ASP A 152 10.52 -26.50 10.93
CA ASP A 152 10.58 -27.78 11.67
C ASP A 152 11.13 -28.91 10.76
N ILE A 153 10.72 -28.95 9.49
CA ILE A 153 11.23 -29.92 8.51
C ILE A 153 12.73 -29.71 8.28
N GLU A 154 13.15 -28.46 8.12
CA GLU A 154 14.58 -28.12 7.98
C GLU A 154 15.38 -28.58 9.20
N GLN A 155 14.88 -28.35 10.40
CA GLN A 155 15.52 -28.82 11.63
C GLN A 155 15.64 -30.35 11.65
N LEU A 156 14.59 -31.08 11.30
CA LEU A 156 14.61 -32.54 11.24
C LEU A 156 15.61 -33.04 10.19
N ARG A 157 15.68 -32.39 9.03
CA ARG A 157 16.67 -32.70 7.98
C ARG A 157 18.10 -32.48 8.47
N SER A 158 18.38 -31.36 9.15
CA SER A 158 19.69 -31.09 9.76
C SER A 158 20.05 -32.17 10.77
N LYS A 159 19.11 -32.54 11.66
CA LYS A 159 19.35 -33.58 12.66
C LYS A 159 19.63 -34.95 12.05
N ILE A 160 18.94 -35.31 10.96
CA ILE A 160 19.22 -36.54 10.21
C ILE A 160 20.63 -36.50 9.61
N LEU A 161 21.02 -35.37 9.02
CA LEU A 161 22.34 -35.18 8.45
C LEU A 161 23.45 -35.31 9.51
N ASP A 162 23.25 -34.69 10.68
CA ASP A 162 24.19 -34.76 11.80
C ASP A 162 24.35 -36.20 12.31
N LEU A 163 23.24 -36.94 12.43
CA LEU A 163 23.25 -38.35 12.81
C LEU A 163 23.97 -39.24 11.77
N GLN A 164 23.76 -38.99 10.48
CA GLN A 164 24.44 -39.71 9.40
C GLN A 164 25.96 -39.49 9.45
N GLN A 165 26.42 -38.24 9.64
CA GLN A 165 27.84 -37.93 9.77
C GLN A 165 28.47 -38.51 11.05
N GLY A 166 27.70 -38.58 12.14
CA GLY A 166 28.12 -39.25 13.38
C GLY A 166 28.28 -40.77 13.23
N MET A 167 27.44 -41.42 12.42
CA MET A 167 27.53 -42.85 12.11
C MET A 167 28.74 -43.18 11.22
N ASP A 168 29.08 -42.31 10.26
CA ASP A 168 30.26 -42.51 9.41
C ASP A 168 31.58 -42.27 10.18
N SER A 169 31.55 -41.43 11.24
CA SER A 169 32.70 -41.12 12.09
C SER A 169 32.97 -42.15 13.20
N THR A 170 32.05 -43.09 13.46
CA THR A 170 32.21 -44.12 14.52
C THR A 170 32.87 -45.41 14.07
N SER A 171 33.41 -45.47 12.84
CA SER A 171 33.96 -46.71 12.27
C SER A 171 35.49 -46.91 12.42
N VAL A 172 36.24 -46.00 13.06
CA VAL A 172 37.69 -46.20 13.36
C VAL A 172 38.18 -45.54 14.66
N ALA A 173 37.61 -45.86 15.82
CA ALA A 173 38.34 -45.70 17.08
C ALA A 173 37.72 -46.58 18.17
N SER A 174 38.26 -47.79 18.31
CA SER A 174 38.18 -48.50 19.58
C SER A 174 38.99 -47.71 20.61
N LEU A 175 38.40 -47.55 21.80
CA LEU A 175 38.98 -47.18 23.10
C LEU A 175 38.56 -45.82 23.69
N GLN A 176 38.05 -45.97 24.91
CA GLN A 176 37.83 -44.99 26.00
C GLN A 176 36.48 -44.27 26.02
N ALA A 177 35.60 -44.85 26.85
CA ALA A 177 34.55 -44.15 27.55
C ALA A 177 35.19 -43.21 28.58
N ASP A 178 34.96 -41.91 28.44
CA ASP A 178 34.85 -41.01 29.59
C ASP A 178 34.06 -39.76 29.17
N GLU A 179 32.90 -39.59 29.82
CA GLU A 179 32.30 -38.33 30.23
C GLU A 179 32.68 -37.07 29.42
N THR A 180 31.92 -36.76 28.36
CA THR A 180 31.87 -35.40 27.82
C THR A 180 30.46 -35.09 27.34
N ASP A 181 29.61 -34.74 28.30
CA ASP A 181 28.38 -33.97 28.12
C ASP A 181 28.75 -32.60 27.51
N GLY A 182 28.32 -32.32 26.27
CA GLY A 182 28.52 -30.99 25.67
C GLY A 182 28.76 -30.88 24.17
N SER A 183 28.50 -31.91 23.34
CA SER A 183 28.64 -31.77 21.89
C SER A 183 27.37 -32.24 21.18
N VAL A 184 26.88 -31.46 20.21
CA VAL A 184 25.71 -31.73 19.33
C VAL A 184 24.33 -31.23 19.81
N THR A 185 24.22 -30.01 20.34
CA THR A 185 22.91 -29.31 20.45
C THR A 185 22.89 -27.85 19.96
N GLU A 186 24.01 -27.29 19.49
CA GLU A 186 24.11 -25.85 19.19
C GLU A 186 23.73 -25.41 17.76
N SER A 187 23.32 -26.29 16.86
CA SER A 187 23.02 -25.89 15.47
C SER A 187 21.75 -25.03 15.31
N ARG A 188 20.90 -24.95 16.35
CA ARG A 188 19.63 -24.20 16.28
C ARG A 188 19.77 -22.80 16.85
N ILE A 189 19.79 -21.80 15.98
CA ILE A 189 19.71 -20.38 16.38
C ILE A 189 18.27 -20.08 16.82
N GLU A 190 17.96 -20.37 18.07
CA GLU A 190 16.69 -20.03 18.70
C GLU A 190 16.87 -19.49 20.12
N GLY A 191 15.87 -18.76 20.61
CA GLY A 191 15.86 -18.33 22.00
C GLY A 191 14.92 -17.17 22.27
N TRP A 192 14.89 -16.79 23.54
CA TRP A 192 14.07 -15.70 24.03
C TRP A 192 14.73 -14.35 23.77
N LEU A 193 14.07 -13.51 22.98
CA LEU A 193 14.49 -12.14 22.71
C LEU A 193 13.44 -11.15 23.19
N SER A 194 13.87 -9.90 23.40
CA SER A 194 13.01 -8.81 23.85
C SER A 194 12.83 -7.78 22.73
N ILE A 195 11.59 -7.48 22.37
CA ILE A 195 11.21 -6.61 21.25
C ILE A 195 10.38 -5.44 21.79
N PRO A 196 10.56 -4.19 21.32
CA PRO A 196 9.81 -3.04 21.83
C PRO A 196 8.30 -3.20 21.61
N ASN A 197 7.52 -2.93 22.66
CA ASN A 197 6.06 -3.03 22.61
C ASN A 197 5.45 -1.80 21.90
N LYS A 198 4.95 -1.98 20.66
CA LYS A 198 4.35 -0.91 19.84
C LYS A 198 3.03 -0.36 20.42
N GLY A 199 2.27 -1.14 21.19
CA GLY A 199 0.96 -0.73 21.71
C GLY A 199 1.03 0.21 22.93
N ASN A 200 2.19 0.35 23.57
CA ASN A 200 2.33 1.12 24.81
C ASN A 200 3.62 1.94 24.81
N ILE A 201 3.85 2.71 23.73
CA ILE A 201 5.05 3.54 23.53
C ILE A 201 5.27 4.49 24.72
N LYS A 202 4.19 4.97 25.36
CA LYS A 202 4.26 5.83 26.55
C LYS A 202 4.81 5.12 27.80
N ARG A 203 4.77 3.78 27.86
CA ARG A 203 5.22 2.97 29.01
C ARG A 203 6.49 2.16 28.72
N TYR A 204 7.20 2.43 27.61
CA TYR A 204 8.55 1.94 27.29
C TYR A 204 8.84 0.48 27.68
N GLY A 205 7.93 -0.43 27.31
CA GLY A 205 8.05 -1.84 27.65
C GLY A 205 8.78 -2.65 26.58
N TRP A 206 9.67 -3.53 27.01
CA TRP A 206 10.17 -4.64 26.20
C TRP A 206 9.21 -5.83 26.35
N LYS A 207 8.76 -6.42 25.23
CA LYS A 207 7.98 -7.66 25.19
C LYS A 207 8.92 -8.84 24.91
N LYS A 208 8.87 -9.86 25.76
CA LYS A 208 9.60 -11.11 25.54
C LYS A 208 8.90 -11.92 24.45
N GLN A 209 9.64 -12.44 23.50
CA GLN A 209 9.15 -13.30 22.41
C GLN A 209 10.17 -14.41 22.15
N TYR A 210 9.68 -15.60 21.80
CA TYR A 210 10.53 -16.72 21.43
C TYR A 210 10.83 -16.65 19.94
N VAL A 211 12.10 -16.67 19.56
CA VAL A 211 12.53 -16.46 18.17
C VAL A 211 13.25 -17.70 17.67
N VAL A 212 12.88 -18.14 16.47
CA VAL A 212 13.51 -19.26 15.77
C VAL A 212 14.01 -18.76 14.42
N VAL A 213 15.28 -18.97 14.13
CA VAL A 213 15.89 -18.62 12.84
C VAL A 213 16.05 -19.89 12.00
N SER A 214 15.38 -19.92 10.85
CA SER A 214 15.54 -20.91 9.78
C SER A 214 16.51 -20.36 8.72
N SER A 215 16.87 -21.15 7.69
CA SER A 215 17.71 -20.66 6.59
C SER A 215 17.09 -19.51 5.78
N ARG A 216 15.75 -19.46 5.68
CA ARG A 216 15.04 -18.47 4.83
C ARG A 216 14.17 -17.50 5.61
N LYS A 217 13.79 -17.83 6.85
CA LYS A 217 12.80 -17.09 7.64
C LYS A 217 13.25 -16.91 9.08
N ILE A 218 12.80 -15.84 9.72
CA ILE A 218 12.88 -15.62 11.16
C ILE A 218 11.47 -15.61 11.72
N LEU A 219 11.18 -16.56 12.61
CA LEU A 219 9.85 -16.80 13.19
C LEU A 219 9.82 -16.26 14.62
N PHE A 220 8.77 -15.52 14.96
CA PHE A 220 8.56 -14.98 16.30
C PHE A 220 7.27 -15.55 16.88
N TYR A 221 7.36 -16.09 18.09
CA TYR A 221 6.24 -16.64 18.86
C TYR A 221 6.08 -15.84 20.16
N ASN A 222 4.86 -15.73 20.68
CA ASN A 222 4.66 -15.04 21.95
C ASN A 222 5.15 -15.92 23.11
N ASP A 223 4.75 -17.19 23.10
CA ASP A 223 5.01 -18.17 24.14
C ASP A 223 5.40 -19.53 23.53
N GLU A 224 5.84 -20.48 24.36
CA GLU A 224 6.20 -21.83 23.91
C GLU A 224 5.00 -22.61 23.36
N GLN A 225 3.80 -22.37 23.90
CA GLN A 225 2.58 -23.01 23.40
C GLN A 225 2.25 -22.61 21.94
N ASP A 226 2.46 -21.34 21.59
CA ASP A 226 2.32 -20.86 20.21
C ASP A 226 3.31 -21.57 19.28
N LYS A 227 4.53 -21.85 19.75
CA LYS A 227 5.54 -22.59 19.00
C LYS A 227 5.10 -24.04 18.73
N GLU A 228 4.60 -24.74 19.76
CA GLU A 228 4.11 -26.11 19.63
C GLU A 228 2.92 -26.22 18.66
N GLN A 229 2.08 -25.19 18.62
CA GLN A 229 0.94 -25.09 17.71
C GLN A 229 1.32 -24.55 16.32
N SER A 230 2.60 -24.29 16.06
CA SER A 230 3.10 -23.67 14.83
C SER A 230 2.39 -22.36 14.48
N ASN A 231 2.12 -21.55 15.50
CA ASN A 231 1.36 -20.31 15.45
C ASN A 231 2.27 -19.10 15.73
N PRO A 232 3.17 -18.71 14.80
CA PRO A 232 3.99 -17.52 14.98
C PRO A 232 3.13 -16.25 14.92
N CYS A 233 3.54 -15.20 15.63
CA CYS A 233 2.89 -13.88 15.60
C CYS A 233 3.52 -12.94 14.58
N MET A 234 4.77 -13.21 14.17
CA MET A 234 5.46 -12.51 13.09
C MET A 234 6.44 -13.46 12.40
N VAL A 235 6.56 -13.33 11.08
CA VAL A 235 7.56 -14.01 10.25
C VAL A 235 8.29 -12.95 9.42
N LEU A 236 9.61 -13.01 9.39
CA LEU A 236 10.45 -12.15 8.56
C LEU A 236 11.21 -12.97 7.52
N ASP A 237 11.31 -12.45 6.31
CA ASP A 237 12.03 -13.06 5.20
C ASP A 237 13.50 -12.63 5.24
N ILE A 238 14.41 -13.61 5.32
CA ILE A 238 15.85 -13.34 5.40
C ILE A 238 16.35 -12.65 4.13
N ASP A 239 15.84 -13.04 2.97
CA ASP A 239 16.15 -12.43 1.67
C ASP A 239 15.73 -10.95 1.57
N LYS A 240 14.85 -10.49 2.47
CA LYS A 240 14.32 -9.12 2.52
C LYS A 240 14.96 -8.29 3.64
N LEU A 241 15.96 -8.83 4.33
CA LEU A 241 16.77 -8.10 5.30
C LEU A 241 17.80 -7.23 4.56
N PHE A 242 17.89 -5.96 4.94
CA PHE A 242 18.92 -5.05 4.44
C PHE A 242 20.19 -5.15 5.27
N HIS A 243 20.08 -5.13 6.60
CA HIS A 243 21.22 -5.33 7.48
C HIS A 243 20.80 -5.75 8.90
N VAL A 244 21.73 -6.42 9.57
CA VAL A 244 21.69 -6.70 11.01
C VAL A 244 22.94 -6.06 11.62
N ARG A 245 22.78 -5.15 12.59
CA ARG A 245 23.91 -4.46 13.22
C ARG A 245 23.72 -4.27 14.72
N PRO A 246 24.80 -4.24 15.53
CA PRO A 246 24.70 -3.78 16.90
C PRO A 246 24.26 -2.31 16.94
N VAL A 247 23.58 -1.92 18.02
CA VAL A 247 23.10 -0.54 18.19
C VAL A 247 24.12 0.30 18.95
N THR A 248 24.00 1.61 18.80
CA THR A 248 24.77 2.61 19.54
C THR A 248 23.87 3.39 20.50
N GLN A 249 24.44 4.18 21.42
CA GLN A 249 23.66 5.06 22.31
C GLN A 249 22.74 6.01 21.53
N GLY A 250 23.11 6.41 20.31
CA GLY A 250 22.28 7.27 19.46
C GLY A 250 21.00 6.58 18.96
N ASP A 251 21.05 5.26 18.76
CA ASP A 251 19.93 4.46 18.26
C ASP A 251 18.89 4.19 19.37
N VAL A 252 19.36 3.95 20.59
CA VAL A 252 18.55 3.59 21.76
C VAL A 252 18.85 4.51 22.95
N TYR A 253 18.61 5.81 22.79
CA TYR A 253 19.00 6.85 23.76
C TYR A 253 18.47 6.66 25.20
N ARG A 254 17.41 5.86 25.40
CA ARG A 254 16.82 5.56 26.71
C ARG A 254 17.34 4.28 27.36
N ALA A 255 18.05 3.43 26.62
CA ALA A 255 18.62 2.21 27.17
C ALA A 255 19.83 2.54 28.03
N GLU A 256 20.00 1.80 29.12
CA GLU A 256 21.18 1.92 29.98
C GLU A 256 22.43 1.43 29.24
N THR A 257 23.58 2.01 29.54
CA THR A 257 24.86 1.71 28.86
C THR A 257 25.23 0.23 28.91
N GLU A 258 24.84 -0.47 29.97
CA GLU A 258 25.08 -1.92 30.14
C GLU A 258 24.17 -2.81 29.26
N GLU A 259 23.07 -2.26 28.78
CA GLU A 259 22.11 -2.98 27.94
C GLU A 259 22.41 -2.82 26.45
N ILE A 260 23.05 -1.72 26.05
CA ILE A 260 23.34 -1.39 24.64
C ILE A 260 24.10 -2.50 23.91
N PRO A 261 25.17 -3.10 24.47
CA PRO A 261 25.87 -4.20 23.80
C PRO A 261 24.99 -5.44 23.56
N LYS A 262 23.86 -5.55 24.27
CA LYS A 262 22.90 -6.66 24.18
C LYS A 262 21.79 -6.39 23.16
N ILE A 263 21.76 -5.20 22.56
CA ILE A 263 20.72 -4.78 21.62
C ILE A 263 21.31 -4.72 20.20
N PHE A 264 20.56 -5.24 19.24
CA PHE A 264 20.88 -5.15 17.81
C PHE A 264 19.65 -4.68 17.02
N GLN A 265 19.91 -4.12 15.85
CA GLN A 265 18.93 -3.68 14.88
C GLN A 265 18.80 -4.69 13.77
N ILE A 266 17.57 -4.89 13.31
CA ILE A 266 17.29 -5.49 12.01
C ILE A 266 16.56 -4.45 11.15
N LEU A 267 17.11 -4.18 9.96
CA LEU A 267 16.49 -3.37 8.92
C LEU A 267 15.97 -4.30 7.80
N TYR A 268 14.72 -4.15 7.40
CA TYR A 268 14.10 -5.02 6.38
C TYR A 268 13.01 -4.32 5.57
N ALA A 269 12.70 -4.85 4.39
CA ALA A 269 11.62 -4.34 3.54
C ALA A 269 10.25 -4.65 4.15
N ASN A 270 9.29 -3.71 4.06
CA ASN A 270 7.93 -3.90 4.58
C ASN A 270 7.24 -5.17 4.05
N GLU A 271 7.47 -5.53 2.78
CA GLU A 271 6.96 -6.73 2.11
C GLU A 271 7.52 -8.04 2.67
N GLY A 272 8.69 -7.98 3.34
CA GLY A 272 9.33 -9.13 3.96
C GLY A 272 8.82 -9.45 5.36
N GLU A 273 7.77 -8.76 5.83
CA GLU A 273 7.16 -8.99 7.14
C GLU A 273 5.73 -9.49 6.98
N CYS A 274 5.49 -10.68 7.52
CA CYS A 274 4.15 -11.21 7.73
C CYS A 274 3.80 -11.12 9.23
N ARG A 275 2.67 -10.49 9.58
CA ARG A 275 2.17 -10.42 10.96
C ARG A 275 0.75 -10.91 11.03
N LYS A 276 0.42 -11.52 12.17
CA LYS A 276 -0.96 -11.93 12.50
C LYS A 276 -1.87 -10.71 12.65
N ASP A 277 -1.34 -9.67 13.30
CA ASP A 277 -1.94 -8.34 13.38
C ASP A 277 -1.42 -7.44 12.25
N LEU A 278 -1.68 -7.84 11.00
CA LEU A 278 -1.98 -6.81 10.03
C LEU A 278 -3.34 -6.26 10.47
N GLU A 279 -3.31 -5.15 11.22
CA GLU A 279 -4.25 -4.09 10.87
C GLU A 279 -4.01 -3.91 9.37
N VAL A 280 -4.82 -4.61 8.55
CA VAL A 280 -5.26 -4.08 7.26
C VAL A 280 -5.59 -2.68 7.65
N GLU A 281 -4.68 -1.75 7.34
CA GLU A 281 -4.78 -0.35 7.75
C GLU A 281 -6.21 -0.03 7.43
N SER A 282 -7.04 0.02 8.47
CA SER A 282 -8.46 0.07 8.24
C SER A 282 -8.52 1.38 7.50
N VAL A 283 -8.88 1.35 6.22
CA VAL A 283 -9.35 2.55 5.57
C VAL A 283 -10.41 2.97 6.55
N GLN A 284 -10.05 3.96 7.40
CA GLN A 284 -10.92 4.36 8.46
C GLN A 284 -12.22 4.61 7.70
N PRO A 285 -13.37 4.20 8.21
CA PRO A 285 -14.61 4.79 7.74
C PRO A 285 -14.56 6.26 8.17
N ALA A 286 -13.64 7.03 7.58
CA ALA A 286 -13.73 8.45 7.40
C ALA A 286 -15.05 8.60 6.68
N GLU A 287 -16.01 9.07 7.45
CA GLU A 287 -17.39 9.32 7.08
C GLU A 287 -17.50 9.56 5.58
N LYS A 288 -18.13 8.61 4.88
CA LYS A 288 -18.35 8.53 3.43
C LYS A 288 -19.07 9.78 2.89
N THR A 289 -18.41 10.92 2.92
CA THR A 289 -18.98 12.21 2.52
C THR A 289 -18.15 12.93 1.48
N ASN A 290 -16.92 12.52 1.18
CA ASN A 290 -16.05 13.26 0.25
C ASN A 290 -15.23 12.42 -0.73
N PHE A 291 -15.70 11.23 -1.13
CA PHE A 291 -15.06 10.47 -2.22
C PHE A 291 -15.82 10.71 -3.53
N LEU A 292 -15.13 11.27 -4.52
CA LEU A 292 -15.69 11.50 -5.85
C LEU A 292 -15.17 10.41 -6.79
N HIS A 293 -16.08 9.58 -7.29
CA HIS A 293 -15.76 8.47 -8.18
C HIS A 293 -15.87 8.95 -9.64
N HIS A 294 -14.79 8.85 -10.42
CA HIS A 294 -14.82 9.17 -11.85
C HIS A 294 -14.01 8.15 -12.66
N LYS A 295 -14.65 7.51 -13.65
CA LYS A 295 -14.04 6.53 -14.56
C LYS A 295 -13.21 5.43 -13.88
N GLY A 296 -13.68 4.91 -12.73
CA GLY A 296 -12.99 3.83 -12.02
C GLY A 296 -11.84 4.27 -11.11
N HIS A 297 -11.62 5.57 -10.94
CA HIS A 297 -10.67 6.11 -9.97
C HIS A 297 -11.39 6.74 -8.77
N GLU A 298 -10.81 6.55 -7.59
CA GLU A 298 -11.24 7.14 -6.32
C GLU A 298 -10.37 8.37 -6.03
N PHE A 299 -10.99 9.56 -6.02
CA PHE A 299 -10.29 10.81 -5.71
C PHE A 299 -10.42 11.13 -4.22
N VAL A 300 -9.28 11.24 -3.54
CA VAL A 300 -9.19 11.60 -2.12
C VAL A 300 -8.78 13.07 -1.99
N PRO A 301 -9.59 13.94 -1.36
CA PRO A 301 -9.19 15.32 -1.11
C PRO A 301 -8.08 15.37 -0.05
N THR A 302 -6.94 15.97 -0.38
CA THR A 302 -5.87 16.23 0.60
C THR A 302 -5.93 17.68 1.07
N LEU A 303 -6.15 17.89 2.38
CA LEU A 303 -6.15 19.21 3.00
C LEU A 303 -4.75 19.54 3.51
N TYR A 304 -3.98 20.33 2.76
CA TYR A 304 -2.69 20.82 3.21
C TYR A 304 -2.86 22.02 4.15
N HIS A 305 -2.50 21.85 5.42
CA HIS A 305 -2.57 22.91 6.42
C HIS A 305 -1.23 23.64 6.50
N PHE A 306 -1.19 24.91 6.10
CA PHE A 306 -0.06 25.79 6.36
C PHE A 306 -0.24 26.40 7.77
N PRO A 307 0.71 26.23 8.72
CA PRO A 307 0.60 26.85 10.04
C PRO A 307 0.87 28.36 9.94
N ALA A 308 -0.16 29.14 9.60
CA ALA A 308 -0.11 30.59 9.62
C ALA A 308 -0.74 31.13 10.92
N ASN A 309 0.07 31.81 11.73
CA ASN A 309 -0.42 32.58 12.88
C ASN A 309 -0.59 34.05 12.45
N CYS A 310 -1.54 34.75 13.07
CA CYS A 310 -1.66 36.20 12.90
C CYS A 310 -0.38 36.89 13.41
N GLU A 311 0.35 37.60 12.54
CA GLU A 311 1.60 38.27 12.92
C GLU A 311 1.40 39.33 14.02
N ALA A 312 0.19 39.85 14.22
CA ALA A 312 -0.10 40.86 15.24
C ALA A 312 -0.48 40.29 16.63
N CYS A 313 -1.02 39.07 16.70
CA CYS A 313 -1.52 38.53 17.97
C CYS A 313 -1.18 37.05 18.22
N ALA A 314 -0.38 36.44 17.35
CA ALA A 314 0.04 35.04 17.38
C ALA A 314 -1.11 34.01 17.48
N LYS A 315 -2.37 34.43 17.30
CA LYS A 315 -3.52 33.52 17.26
C LYS A 315 -3.51 32.74 15.95
N PRO A 316 -3.77 31.43 15.98
CA PRO A 316 -3.69 30.60 14.79
C PRO A 316 -4.95 30.84 13.91
N LEU A 317 -4.77 31.07 12.61
CA LEU A 317 -5.80 31.59 11.68
C LEU A 317 -6.65 30.51 10.97
N TRP A 318 -6.59 29.27 11.45
CA TRP A 318 -7.15 28.07 10.80
C TRP A 318 -8.68 28.11 10.56
N HIS A 319 -9.44 28.92 11.31
CA HIS A 319 -10.88 29.08 11.10
C HIS A 319 -11.26 29.99 9.93
N VAL A 320 -10.34 30.83 9.44
CA VAL A 320 -10.66 31.93 8.52
C VAL A 320 -10.24 31.61 7.08
N PHE A 321 -9.20 30.80 6.89
CA PHE A 321 -8.70 30.40 5.57
C PHE A 321 -8.91 28.90 5.34
N LYS A 322 -9.89 28.54 4.50
CA LYS A 322 -9.96 27.19 3.92
C LYS A 322 -9.16 27.20 2.61
N PRO A 323 -8.05 26.46 2.50
CA PRO A 323 -7.29 26.40 1.26
C PRO A 323 -8.09 25.69 0.15
N PRO A 324 -7.83 26.01 -1.14
CA PRO A 324 -8.47 25.35 -2.26
C PRO A 324 -8.10 23.86 -2.31
N LEU A 325 -9.07 23.02 -2.65
CA LEU A 325 -8.91 21.58 -2.80
C LEU A 325 -7.91 21.28 -3.92
N GLN A 326 -6.86 20.52 -3.61
CA GLN A 326 -5.97 19.92 -4.59
C GLN A 326 -6.19 18.42 -4.65
N TRP A 327 -6.23 17.88 -5.86
CA TRP A 327 -6.44 16.47 -6.15
C TRP A 327 -5.10 15.89 -6.58
N ASN A 328 -4.57 14.92 -5.83
CA ASN A 328 -3.34 14.23 -6.17
C ASN A 328 -3.63 12.78 -6.58
N VAL A 329 -2.92 12.31 -7.61
CA VAL A 329 -2.84 10.88 -7.94
C VAL A 329 -1.73 10.30 -7.06
N GLY A 330 -2.09 9.34 -6.21
CA GLY A 330 -1.16 8.76 -5.23
C GLY A 330 -0.19 7.79 -5.88
N ASP A 331 0.93 8.28 -6.40
CA ASP A 331 2.12 7.44 -6.62
C ASP A 331 2.91 7.35 -5.32
N ALA A 332 2.64 6.29 -4.55
CA ALA A 332 3.38 5.93 -3.35
C ALA A 332 4.48 4.90 -3.71
N MET A 333 5.59 5.37 -4.27
CA MET A 333 6.86 4.61 -4.28
C MET A 333 7.88 5.28 -3.37
N LEU A 334 7.64 5.16 -2.06
CA LEU A 334 8.73 5.09 -1.09
C LEU A 334 8.71 3.64 -0.60
N ASN A 335 9.73 2.86 -0.95
CA ASN A 335 9.94 1.52 -0.39
C ASN A 335 10.02 1.67 1.14
N ALA A 336 8.91 1.45 1.82
CA ALA A 336 8.80 1.65 3.25
C ALA A 336 9.71 0.62 3.94
N THR A 337 10.80 1.11 4.51
CA THR A 337 11.76 0.28 5.22
C THR A 337 11.38 0.23 6.69
N LYS A 338 11.30 -0.96 7.29
CA LYS A 338 10.98 -1.14 8.71
C LYS A 338 12.24 -1.42 9.52
N ILE A 339 12.27 -0.87 10.74
CA ILE A 339 13.33 -1.06 11.73
C ILE A 339 12.74 -1.77 12.93
N THR A 340 13.36 -2.87 13.35
CA THR A 340 13.04 -3.53 14.62
C THR A 340 14.30 -3.66 15.47
N TRP A 341 14.21 -3.21 16.73
CA TRP A 341 15.26 -3.37 17.74
C TRP A 341 15.01 -4.63 18.55
N ILE A 342 16.06 -5.42 18.77
CA ILE A 342 15.96 -6.68 19.48
C ILE A 342 17.03 -6.73 20.56
N LYS A 343 16.61 -7.05 21.79
CA LYS A 343 17.46 -7.15 22.98
C LYS A 343 17.62 -8.61 23.40
N LYS A 344 18.86 -9.09 23.48
CA LYS A 344 19.22 -10.41 24.00
C LYS A 344 19.17 -10.40 25.54
N LYS A 345 18.57 -11.42 26.15
CA LYS A 345 18.76 -11.71 27.57
C LYS A 345 19.85 -12.77 27.71
N ASN A 346 20.74 -12.60 28.70
CA ASN A 346 21.67 -13.66 29.10
C ASN A 346 20.89 -14.82 29.71
#